data_AF-D8TJH7-F1
#
_entry.id   AF-D8TJH7-F1
#
_cell.length_a   1.000
_cell.length_b   1.000
_cell.length_c   1.000
_cell.angle_alpha   90.00
_cell.angle_beta   90.00
_cell.angle_gamma   90.00
#
_symmetry.space_group_name_H-M   'P 1'
#
loop_
_entity.id
_entity.type
_entity.pdbx_description
1 polymer ?
#
loop_
_entity_poly.entity_id
_entity_poly.type
_entity_poly.pdbx_seq_one_letter_code
_entity_poly.pdbx_strand_id
1 'polypeptide(L)'
;MERVSFGDVYLAMQERVATRGTLPKADGRVMVESIRSLEQAQRSLALIARHVATKREMAGALELDWPVRKKWLARICEIALRMPNGKPLILEMFANADTFALSTYFAAETVDQLAAEGAEVALLTRLVELFRAKRPPGDKGVAAAYHRLLRVVKERKDEAATKAAAAALKEYLAPAAPSPEIAEVVAPVAVVAAV
;
A
#
# COMPACT_ATOMS: atom_id res chain seq x y z
N MET A 1 22.33 26.43 -11.97
CA MET A 1 21.92 25.04 -12.28
C MET A 1 20.49 25.14 -12.80
N GLU A 2 20.29 25.00 -14.12
CA GLU A 2 18.95 25.04 -14.73
C GLU A 2 18.07 23.97 -14.07
N ARG A 3 16.87 24.34 -13.63
CA ARG A 3 15.91 23.37 -13.11
C ARG A 3 15.37 22.57 -14.30
N VAL A 4 15.81 21.32 -14.44
CA VAL A 4 15.26 20.40 -15.43
C VAL A 4 13.74 20.32 -15.21
N SER A 5 12.97 20.44 -16.29
CA SER A 5 11.52 20.42 -16.20
C SER A 5 11.02 19.00 -15.86
N PHE A 6 9.89 18.89 -15.17
CA PHE A 6 9.26 17.58 -14.92
C PHE A 6 9.02 16.82 -16.24
N GLY A 7 8.63 17.54 -17.30
CA GLY A 7 8.36 16.95 -18.61
C GLY A 7 9.58 16.22 -19.18
N ASP A 8 10.74 16.86 -19.16
CA ASP A 8 11.98 16.29 -19.69
C ASP A 8 12.41 15.05 -18.88
N VAL A 9 12.36 15.16 -17.55
CA VAL A 9 12.67 14.03 -16.65
C VAL A 9 11.70 12.87 -16.90
N TYR A 10 10.40 13.16 -16.98
CA TYR A 10 9.36 12.16 -17.17
C TYR A 10 9.51 11.42 -18.50
N LEU A 11 9.72 12.14 -19.61
CA LEU A 11 9.89 11.53 -20.93
C LEU A 11 11.13 10.64 -20.98
N ALA A 12 12.25 11.11 -20.44
CA ALA A 12 13.47 10.29 -20.33
C ALA A 12 13.24 9.02 -19.50
N MET A 13 12.47 9.10 -18.41
CA MET A 13 12.14 7.94 -17.58
C MET A 13 11.15 6.99 -18.25
N GLN A 14 10.17 7.53 -18.97
CA GLN A 14 9.21 6.74 -19.74
C GLN A 14 9.92 5.91 -20.80
N GLU A 15 10.86 6.50 -21.54
CA GLU A 15 11.66 5.79 -22.54
C GLU A 15 12.51 4.69 -21.90
N ARG A 16 13.14 4.95 -20.74
CA ARG A 16 13.94 3.94 -20.02
C ARG A 16 13.12 2.77 -19.53
N VAL A 17 11.93 3.02 -18.98
CA VAL A 17 11.02 1.95 -18.57
C VAL A 17 10.55 1.16 -19.79
N ALA A 18 10.23 1.82 -20.90
CA ALA A 18 9.79 1.14 -22.13
C ALA A 18 10.89 0.28 -22.78
N THR A 19 12.14 0.73 -22.75
CA THR A 19 13.26 0.07 -23.44
C THR A 19 14.01 -0.93 -22.56
N ARG A 20 14.15 -0.65 -21.26
CA ARG A 20 14.98 -1.42 -20.33
C ARG A 20 14.22 -1.97 -19.14
N GLY A 21 12.96 -1.60 -18.95
CA GLY A 21 12.20 -2.04 -17.78
C GLY A 21 12.72 -1.52 -16.45
N THR A 22 13.45 -0.40 -16.45
CA THR A 22 14.12 0.12 -15.26
C THR A 22 13.81 1.58 -15.01
N LEU A 23 13.57 1.89 -13.74
CA LEU A 23 13.55 3.25 -13.20
C LEU A 23 14.77 3.42 -12.27
N PRO A 24 15.86 4.08 -12.72
CA PRO A 24 17.04 4.26 -11.89
C PRO A 24 16.75 5.08 -10.62
N LYS A 25 17.42 4.74 -9.52
CA LYS A 25 17.22 5.38 -8.21
C LYS A 25 17.33 6.90 -8.24
N ALA A 26 18.40 7.43 -8.85
CA ALA A 26 18.66 8.87 -8.89
C ALA A 26 17.58 9.59 -9.71
N ASP A 27 17.32 9.11 -10.91
CA ASP A 27 16.36 9.74 -11.83
C ASP A 27 14.92 9.63 -11.32
N GLY A 28 14.53 8.48 -10.76
CA GLY A 28 13.22 8.31 -10.13
C GLY A 28 13.02 9.24 -8.92
N ARG A 29 14.09 9.51 -8.15
CA ARG A 29 14.06 10.51 -7.09
C ARG A 29 13.83 11.91 -7.66
N VAL A 30 14.58 12.30 -8.69
CA VAL A 30 14.44 13.62 -9.34
C VAL A 30 13.03 13.79 -9.91
N MET A 31 12.46 12.75 -10.54
CA MET A 31 11.09 12.77 -11.03
C MET A 31 10.08 13.08 -9.91
N VAL A 32 10.14 12.32 -8.82
CA VAL A 32 9.20 12.49 -7.69
C VAL A 32 9.39 13.84 -6.99
N GLU A 33 10.63 14.30 -6.81
CA GLU A 33 10.94 15.62 -6.23
C GLU A 33 10.53 16.79 -7.14
N SER A 34 10.30 16.53 -8.43
CA SER A 34 9.86 17.53 -9.41
C SER A 34 8.35 17.67 -9.54
N ILE A 35 7.56 16.83 -8.85
CA ILE A 35 6.09 16.90 -8.89
C ILE A 35 5.61 18.22 -8.27
N ARG A 36 4.81 18.98 -9.03
CA ARG A 36 4.19 20.26 -8.65
C ARG A 36 2.67 20.29 -8.89
N SER A 37 2.11 19.30 -9.57
CA SER A 37 0.67 19.18 -9.80
C SER A 37 0.17 17.75 -9.59
N LEU A 38 -1.16 17.61 -9.44
CA LEU A 38 -1.82 16.32 -9.33
C LEU A 38 -1.57 15.45 -10.58
N GLU A 39 -1.65 16.04 -11.77
CA GLU A 39 -1.39 15.34 -13.03
C GLU A 39 0.02 14.74 -13.08
N GLN A 40 1.03 15.49 -12.60
CA GLN A 40 2.40 14.99 -12.53
C GLN A 40 2.54 13.83 -11.54
N ALA A 41 1.80 13.87 -10.42
CA ALA A 41 1.78 12.78 -9.46
C ALA A 41 1.12 11.51 -10.03
N GLN A 42 0.01 11.66 -10.74
CA GLN A 42 -0.67 10.56 -11.45
C GLN A 42 0.23 9.94 -12.51
N ARG A 43 0.89 10.76 -13.35
CA ARG A 43 1.86 10.29 -14.34
C ARG A 43 3.01 9.53 -13.71
N SER A 44 3.53 10.03 -12.58
CA SER A 44 4.61 9.37 -11.82
C SER A 44 4.17 8.01 -11.29
N LEU A 45 2.97 7.90 -10.72
CA LEU A 45 2.42 6.62 -10.26
C LEU A 45 2.22 5.64 -11.41
N ALA A 46 1.67 6.09 -12.55
CA ALA A 46 1.51 5.24 -13.73
C ALA A 46 2.85 4.70 -14.24
N LEU A 47 3.91 5.50 -14.19
CA LEU A 47 5.24 5.05 -14.58
C LEU A 47 5.84 4.06 -13.58
N ILE A 48 5.67 4.28 -12.28
CA ILE A 48 6.08 3.33 -11.23
C ILE A 48 5.34 2.00 -11.40
N ALA A 49 4.05 2.02 -11.71
CA ALA A 49 3.27 0.80 -11.97
C ALA A 49 3.82 -0.01 -13.15
N ARG A 50 4.22 0.66 -14.25
CA ARG A 50 4.87 0.01 -15.40
C ARG A 50 6.23 -0.60 -15.03
N HIS A 51 7.03 0.13 -14.25
CA HIS A 51 8.30 -0.38 -13.70
C HIS A 51 8.07 -1.62 -12.84
N VAL A 52 7.08 -1.61 -11.94
CA VAL A 52 6.71 -2.78 -11.12
C VAL A 52 6.27 -3.96 -11.96
N ALA A 53 5.42 -3.73 -12.97
CA ALA A 53 4.98 -4.78 -13.89
C ALA A 53 6.17 -5.44 -14.59
N THR A 54 7.13 -4.65 -15.07
CA THR A 54 8.35 -5.20 -15.69
C THR A 54 9.22 -5.96 -14.69
N LYS A 55 9.37 -5.43 -13.46
CA LYS A 55 10.15 -6.09 -12.41
C LYS A 55 9.58 -7.43 -11.96
N ARG A 56 8.26 -7.63 -12.07
CA ARG A 56 7.62 -8.91 -11.75
C ARG A 56 8.04 -10.05 -12.67
N GLU A 57 8.40 -9.74 -13.90
CA GLU A 57 8.87 -10.73 -14.88
C GLU A 57 10.32 -11.16 -14.60
N MET A 58 11.04 -10.44 -13.73
CA MET A 58 12.42 -10.69 -13.38
C MET A 58 12.53 -11.33 -11.99
N ALA A 59 13.10 -12.54 -11.91
CA ALA A 59 13.21 -13.27 -10.64
C ALA A 59 13.93 -12.46 -9.54
N GLY A 60 13.25 -12.24 -8.40
CA GLY A 60 13.77 -11.56 -7.22
C GLY A 60 14.01 -10.05 -7.37
N ALA A 61 13.70 -9.45 -8.53
CA ALA A 61 14.00 -8.05 -8.77
C ALA A 61 13.06 -7.09 -8.02
N LEU A 62 11.86 -7.56 -7.68
CA LEU A 62 10.82 -6.74 -7.05
C LEU A 62 11.13 -6.44 -5.58
N GLU A 63 11.71 -7.42 -4.89
CA GLU A 63 12.15 -7.38 -3.50
C GLU A 63 13.38 -6.49 -3.36
N LEU A 64 14.34 -6.62 -4.27
CA LEU A 64 15.56 -5.79 -4.32
C LEU A 64 15.24 -4.31 -4.57
N ASP A 65 14.19 -4.02 -5.36
CA ASP A 65 13.76 -2.66 -5.69
C ASP A 65 12.96 -1.98 -4.56
N TRP A 66 12.39 -2.75 -3.63
CA TRP A 66 11.48 -2.23 -2.61
C TRP A 66 12.03 -1.05 -1.80
N PRO A 67 13.28 -1.05 -1.28
CA PRO A 67 13.80 0.07 -0.49
C PRO A 67 13.82 1.41 -1.25
N VAL A 68 13.92 1.36 -2.58
CA VAL A 68 13.88 2.54 -3.44
C VAL A 68 12.43 2.91 -3.76
N ARG A 69 11.63 1.95 -4.22
CA ARG A 69 10.21 2.14 -4.53
C ARG A 69 9.41 2.70 -3.37
N LYS A 70 9.65 2.19 -2.15
CA LYS A 70 9.07 2.69 -0.90
C LYS A 70 9.28 4.19 -0.74
N LYS A 71 10.49 4.71 -1.02
CA LYS A 71 10.81 6.14 -0.87
C LYS A 71 10.05 6.99 -1.88
N TRP A 72 9.92 6.52 -3.11
CA TRP A 72 9.14 7.22 -4.14
C TRP A 72 7.66 7.30 -3.76
N LEU A 73 7.05 6.17 -3.39
CA LEU A 73 5.64 6.09 -3.02
C LEU A 73 5.34 6.92 -1.77
N ALA A 74 6.17 6.80 -0.73
CA ALA A 74 6.05 7.61 0.49
C ALA A 74 6.13 9.11 0.19
N ARG A 75 7.07 9.52 -0.67
CA ARG A 75 7.21 10.92 -1.05
C ARG A 75 6.04 11.42 -1.88
N ILE A 76 5.48 10.59 -2.77
CA ILE A 76 4.25 10.94 -3.51
C ILE A 76 3.09 11.15 -2.54
N CYS A 77 2.95 10.33 -1.49
CA CYS A 77 1.94 10.53 -0.46
C CYS A 77 2.08 11.86 0.27
N GLU A 78 3.30 12.24 0.69
CA GLU A 78 3.55 13.53 1.32
C GLU A 78 3.18 14.71 0.41
N ILE A 79 3.59 14.63 -0.86
CA ILE A 79 3.32 15.66 -1.86
C ILE A 79 1.80 15.76 -2.09
N ALA A 80 1.13 14.63 -2.27
CA ALA A 80 -0.31 14.56 -2.50
C ALA A 80 -1.11 15.08 -1.31
N LEU A 81 -0.67 14.85 -0.07
CA LEU A 81 -1.33 15.37 1.12
C LEU A 81 -1.38 16.91 1.13
N ARG A 82 -0.32 17.55 0.62
CA ARG A 82 -0.17 19.02 0.58
C ARG A 82 -0.83 19.66 -0.65
N MET A 83 -1.25 18.86 -1.63
CA MET A 83 -1.92 19.35 -2.83
C MET A 83 -3.42 19.54 -2.61
N PRO A 84 -4.03 20.57 -3.22
CA PRO A 84 -5.48 20.62 -3.36
C PRO A 84 -5.98 19.35 -4.05
N ASN A 85 -6.95 18.67 -3.44
CA ASN A 85 -7.54 17.43 -3.96
C ASN A 85 -6.54 16.28 -4.21
N GLY A 86 -5.39 16.25 -3.52
CA GLY A 86 -4.42 15.16 -3.68
C GLY A 86 -4.70 13.92 -2.84
N LYS A 87 -5.55 14.01 -1.81
CA LYS A 87 -5.92 12.87 -0.94
C LYS A 87 -6.43 11.63 -1.69
N PRO A 88 -7.29 11.74 -2.74
CA PRO A 88 -7.71 10.60 -3.54
C PRO A 88 -6.56 9.80 -4.15
N LEU A 89 -5.44 10.45 -4.50
CA LEU A 89 -4.26 9.79 -5.05
C LEU A 89 -3.63 8.81 -4.04
N ILE A 90 -3.59 9.21 -2.76
CA ILE A 90 -3.10 8.36 -1.67
C ILE A 90 -4.01 7.12 -1.58
N LEU A 91 -5.32 7.33 -1.54
CA LEU A 91 -6.29 6.24 -1.45
C LEU A 91 -6.21 5.29 -2.65
N GLU A 92 -6.06 5.82 -3.86
CA GLU A 92 -5.90 5.02 -5.08
C GLU A 92 -4.68 4.10 -5.00
N MET A 93 -3.56 4.59 -4.45
CA MET A 93 -2.35 3.78 -4.27
C MET A 93 -2.58 2.56 -3.37
N PHE A 94 -3.30 2.74 -2.25
CA PHE A 94 -3.62 1.63 -1.34
C PHE A 94 -4.74 0.73 -1.87
N ALA A 95 -5.71 1.30 -2.60
CA ALA A 95 -6.72 0.52 -3.32
C ALA A 95 -6.12 -0.36 -4.41
N ASN A 96 -4.92 -0.01 -4.91
CA ASN A 96 -4.18 -0.75 -5.91
C ASN A 96 -2.85 -1.30 -5.33
N ALA A 97 -2.87 -1.76 -4.08
CA ALA A 97 -1.67 -2.21 -3.37
C ALA A 97 -0.84 -3.25 -4.15
N ASP A 98 -1.51 -4.15 -4.87
CA ASP A 98 -0.86 -5.14 -5.72
C ASP A 98 -0.14 -4.48 -6.89
N THR A 99 -0.74 -3.52 -7.58
CA THR A 99 -0.13 -2.81 -8.73
C THR A 99 1.21 -2.18 -8.37
N PHE A 100 1.36 -1.69 -7.13
CA PHE A 100 2.60 -1.08 -6.64
C PHE A 100 3.51 -2.04 -5.86
N ALA A 101 3.09 -3.30 -5.71
CA ALA A 101 3.74 -4.30 -4.87
C ALA A 101 4.12 -3.72 -3.51
N LEU A 102 3.13 -3.12 -2.83
CA LEU A 102 3.32 -2.55 -1.50
C LEU A 102 3.77 -3.66 -0.54
N SER A 103 4.70 -3.38 0.36
CA SER A 103 5.08 -4.36 1.38
C SER A 103 4.05 -4.45 2.50
N THR A 104 4.13 -5.52 3.28
CA THR A 104 3.28 -5.78 4.45
C THR A 104 3.18 -4.59 5.40
N TYR A 105 4.30 -3.98 5.78
CA TYR A 105 4.31 -2.92 6.80
C TYR A 105 4.17 -1.49 6.24
N PHE A 106 4.09 -1.32 4.92
CA PHE A 106 4.09 0.00 4.31
C PHE A 106 2.90 0.87 4.74
N ALA A 107 1.72 0.29 4.91
CA ALA A 107 0.55 1.02 5.39
C ALA A 107 0.76 1.58 6.81
N ALA A 108 1.34 0.78 7.72
CA ALA A 108 1.62 1.21 9.08
C ALA A 108 2.61 2.39 9.12
N GLU A 109 3.68 2.31 8.32
CA GLU A 109 4.65 3.40 8.18
C GLU A 109 4.03 4.65 7.58
N THR A 110 3.15 4.49 6.59
CA THR A 110 2.46 5.61 5.94
C THR A 110 1.46 6.27 6.88
N VAL A 111 0.80 5.52 7.77
CA VAL A 111 -0.07 6.09 8.81
C VAL A 111 0.72 7.02 9.72
N ASP A 112 1.86 6.57 10.25
CA ASP A 112 2.71 7.39 11.12
C ASP A 112 3.20 8.65 10.40
N GLN A 113 3.68 8.50 9.17
CA GLN A 113 4.19 9.60 8.35
C GLN A 113 3.11 10.64 8.02
N LEU A 114 1.96 10.21 7.51
CA LEU A 114 0.87 11.13 7.18
C LEU A 114 0.25 11.77 8.43
N ALA A 115 0.19 11.04 9.55
CA ALA A 115 -0.28 11.59 10.81
C ALA A 115 0.62 12.73 11.32
N ALA A 116 1.95 12.57 11.22
CA ALA A 116 2.93 13.60 11.57
C ALA A 116 2.81 14.84 10.67
N GLU A 117 2.42 14.64 9.41
CA GLU A 117 2.13 15.71 8.44
C GLU A 117 0.73 16.33 8.59
N GLY A 118 -0.02 15.96 9.63
CA GLY A 118 -1.32 16.53 9.94
C GLY A 118 -2.51 15.96 9.16
N ALA A 119 -2.37 14.79 8.53
CA ALA A 119 -3.48 14.13 7.85
C ALA A 119 -4.66 13.87 8.78
N GLU A 120 -5.88 14.10 8.31
CA GLU A 120 -7.11 13.85 9.07
C GLU A 120 -7.31 12.35 9.37
N VAL A 121 -7.97 12.06 10.50
CA VAL A 121 -8.20 10.67 10.93
C VAL A 121 -8.99 9.88 9.89
N ALA A 122 -9.97 10.50 9.23
CA ALA A 122 -10.77 9.85 8.19
C ALA A 122 -9.92 9.32 7.02
N LEU A 123 -8.90 10.08 6.58
CA LEU A 123 -7.98 9.66 5.53
C LEU A 123 -7.14 8.47 5.98
N LEU A 124 -6.59 8.52 7.20
CA LEU A 124 -5.77 7.46 7.77
C LEU A 124 -6.58 6.17 7.94
N THR A 125 -7.79 6.25 8.48
CA THR A 125 -8.71 5.11 8.59
C THR A 125 -9.00 4.51 7.22
N ARG A 126 -9.36 5.34 6.23
CA ARG A 126 -9.70 4.84 4.90
C ARG A 126 -8.53 4.15 4.20
N LEU A 127 -7.32 4.66 4.39
CA LEU A 127 -6.09 4.05 3.90
C LEU A 127 -5.90 2.64 4.48
N VAL A 128 -6.06 2.47 5.79
CA VAL A 128 -5.92 1.17 6.46
C VAL A 128 -6.97 0.18 5.95
N GLU A 129 -8.22 0.61 5.79
CA GLU A 129 -9.29 -0.26 5.25
C GLU A 129 -9.03 -0.70 3.82
N LEU A 130 -8.54 0.19 2.95
CA LEU A 130 -8.20 -0.16 1.57
C LEU A 130 -7.04 -1.17 1.53
N PHE A 131 -6.05 -0.99 2.41
CA PHE A 131 -4.96 -1.94 2.53
C PHE A 131 -5.43 -3.30 3.06
N ARG A 132 -6.29 -3.33 4.10
CA ARG A 132 -6.93 -4.54 4.62
C ARG A 132 -7.65 -5.31 3.51
N ALA A 133 -8.42 -4.62 2.66
CA ALA A 133 -9.17 -5.23 1.57
C ALA A 133 -8.29 -5.91 0.50
N LYS A 134 -6.98 -5.60 0.46
CA LYS A 134 -6.00 -6.20 -0.46
C LYS A 134 -5.09 -7.25 0.21
N ARG A 135 -5.33 -7.58 1.47
CA ARG A 135 -4.47 -8.49 2.25
C ARG A 135 -5.24 -9.72 2.71
N PRO A 136 -4.55 -10.85 2.85
CA PRO A 136 -5.16 -12.04 3.42
C PRO A 136 -5.57 -11.79 4.89
N PRO A 137 -6.59 -12.49 5.40
CA PRO A 137 -6.92 -12.47 6.82
C PRO A 137 -5.71 -12.79 7.69
N GLY A 138 -5.51 -12.04 8.78
CA GLY A 138 -4.40 -12.25 9.70
C GLY A 138 -3.04 -11.69 9.23
N ASP A 139 -2.98 -10.93 8.13
CA ASP A 139 -1.81 -10.16 7.75
C ASP A 139 -1.34 -9.24 8.90
N LYS A 140 -0.09 -9.44 9.33
CA LYS A 140 0.53 -8.72 10.45
C LYS A 140 0.72 -7.23 10.17
N GLY A 141 0.86 -6.86 8.90
CA GLY A 141 1.01 -5.48 8.45
C GLY A 141 -0.26 -4.66 8.60
N VAL A 142 -1.41 -5.28 8.31
CA VAL A 142 -2.73 -4.66 8.57
C VAL A 142 -2.94 -4.46 10.07
N ALA A 143 -2.65 -5.48 10.90
CA ALA A 143 -2.71 -5.32 12.36
C ALA A 143 -1.81 -4.18 12.85
N ALA A 144 -0.57 -4.12 12.35
CA ALA A 144 0.35 -3.03 12.67
C ALA A 144 -0.21 -1.67 12.27
N ALA A 145 -0.85 -1.55 11.09
CA ALA A 145 -1.44 -0.30 10.63
C ALA A 145 -2.60 0.16 11.51
N TYR A 146 -3.47 -0.75 11.95
CA TYR A 146 -4.51 -0.43 12.94
C TYR A 146 -3.93 -0.03 14.30
N HIS A 147 -2.87 -0.68 14.78
CA HIS A 147 -2.19 -0.26 16.00
C HIS A 147 -1.61 1.15 15.89
N ARG A 148 -1.01 1.51 14.73
CA ARG A 148 -0.53 2.87 14.48
C ARG A 148 -1.67 3.87 14.43
N LEU A 149 -2.78 3.54 13.76
CA LEU A 149 -3.98 4.38 13.73
C LEU A 149 -4.53 4.62 15.14
N LEU A 150 -4.68 3.56 15.93
CA LEU A 150 -5.18 3.63 17.32
C LEU A 150 -4.28 4.51 18.19
N ARG A 151 -2.96 4.42 18.01
CA ARG A 151 -2.01 5.29 18.71
C ARG A 151 -2.21 6.76 18.32
N VAL A 152 -2.30 7.05 17.02
CA VAL A 152 -2.50 8.42 16.49
C VAL A 152 -3.79 9.04 17.02
N VAL A 153 -4.91 8.32 17.00
CA VAL A 153 -6.20 8.86 17.47
C VAL A 153 -6.21 9.10 18.99
N LYS A 154 -5.51 8.27 19.76
CA LYS A 154 -5.30 8.49 21.21
C LYS A 154 -4.45 9.72 21.48
N GLU A 155 -3.34 9.88 20.74
CA GLU A 155 -2.48 11.07 20.84
C GLU A 155 -3.24 12.35 20.50
N ARG A 156 -4.18 12.28 19.55
CA ARG A 156 -5.09 13.38 19.16
C ARG A 156 -6.27 13.59 20.10
N LYS A 157 -6.44 12.74 21.12
CA LYS A 157 -7.55 12.78 22.09
C LYS A 157 -8.94 12.73 21.43
N ASP A 158 -9.07 12.03 20.30
CA ASP A 158 -10.35 11.80 19.64
C ASP A 158 -10.97 10.50 20.20
N GLU A 159 -11.87 10.64 21.18
CA GLU A 159 -12.48 9.51 21.87
C GLU A 159 -13.35 8.64 20.94
N ALA A 160 -14.12 9.29 20.05
CA ALA A 160 -14.99 8.60 19.10
C ALA A 160 -14.16 7.78 18.10
N ALA A 161 -13.12 8.39 17.53
CA ALA A 161 -12.21 7.68 16.63
C ALA A 161 -11.39 6.62 17.35
N THR A 162 -11.02 6.83 18.62
CA THR A 162 -10.33 5.83 19.45
C THR A 162 -11.20 4.59 19.62
N LYS A 163 -12.49 4.77 19.95
CA LYS A 163 -13.43 3.66 20.08
C LYS A 163 -13.62 2.92 18.75
N ALA A 164 -13.74 3.65 17.65
CA ALA A 164 -13.88 3.07 16.32
C ALA A 164 -12.63 2.28 15.89
N ALA A 165 -11.43 2.85 16.04
CA ALA A 165 -10.18 2.20 15.70
C ALA A 165 -9.91 0.95 16.57
N ALA A 166 -10.24 1.01 17.87
CA ALA A 166 -10.12 -0.14 18.76
C ALA A 166 -11.10 -1.27 18.38
N ALA A 167 -12.33 -0.92 18.00
CA ALA A 167 -13.31 -1.89 17.52
C ALA A 167 -12.85 -2.56 16.22
N ALA A 168 -12.37 -1.77 15.24
CA ALA A 168 -11.86 -2.30 13.96
C ALA A 168 -10.65 -3.22 14.15
N LEU A 169 -9.70 -2.84 15.03
CA LEU A 169 -8.57 -3.70 15.38
C LEU A 169 -9.03 -5.00 16.04
N LYS A 170 -9.97 -4.93 16.99
CA LYS A 170 -10.51 -6.11 17.67
C LYS A 170 -11.20 -7.06 16.69
N GLU A 171 -12.00 -6.51 15.78
CA GLU A 171 -12.66 -7.28 14.71
C GLU A 171 -11.63 -7.97 13.81
N TYR A 172 -10.59 -7.23 13.39
CA TYR A 172 -9.54 -7.78 12.54
C TYR A 172 -8.74 -8.91 13.20
N LEU A 173 -8.49 -8.79 14.50
CA LEU A 173 -7.76 -9.80 15.30
C LEU A 173 -8.65 -10.95 15.78
N ALA A 174 -9.97 -10.86 15.62
CA ALA A 174 -10.85 -11.94 16.00
C ALA A 174 -10.48 -13.19 15.18
N PRO A 175 -10.42 -14.38 15.80
CA PRO A 175 -10.18 -15.60 15.05
C PRO A 175 -11.23 -15.70 13.94
N ALA A 176 -10.77 -15.89 12.70
CA ALA A 176 -11.68 -16.20 11.60
C ALA A 176 -12.54 -17.38 12.07
N ALA A 177 -13.87 -17.23 12.02
CA ALA A 177 -14.77 -18.33 12.35
C ALA A 177 -14.33 -19.57 11.56
N PRO A 178 -14.30 -20.76 12.16
CA PRO A 178 -13.94 -21.97 11.43
C PRO A 178 -14.84 -22.05 10.20
N SER A 179 -14.23 -22.11 9.01
CA SER A 179 -14.96 -22.37 7.77
C SER A 179 -15.77 -23.67 7.93
N PRO A 180 -17.06 -23.70 7.54
CA PRO A 180 -17.89 -24.90 7.65
C PRO A 180 -17.60 -25.93 6.54
N GLU A 181 -16.33 -26.20 6.28
CA GLU A 181 -15.83 -27.30 5.44
C GLU A 181 -14.68 -27.91 6.24
N ILE A 182 -14.89 -28.92 7.07
CA ILE A 182 -15.03 -30.33 6.68
C ILE A 182 -15.89 -31.00 7.75
N ALA A 183 -17.15 -31.30 7.42
CA ALA A 183 -17.85 -32.37 8.11
C ALA A 183 -17.30 -33.69 7.55
N GLU A 184 -16.46 -34.33 8.34
CA GLU A 184 -16.02 -35.70 8.15
C GLU A 184 -17.20 -36.61 7.75
N VAL A 185 -17.25 -37.02 6.48
CA VAL A 185 -17.98 -38.22 6.09
C VAL A 185 -17.04 -39.39 6.36
N VAL A 186 -16.93 -39.80 7.62
CA VAL A 186 -16.46 -41.14 7.98
C VAL A 186 -17.61 -42.08 7.69
N ALA A 187 -17.65 -42.63 6.47
CA ALA A 187 -18.50 -43.77 6.16
C ALA A 187 -17.87 -45.03 6.78
N PRO A 188 -18.61 -45.86 7.53
CA PRO A 188 -18.10 -47.14 8.03
C PRO A 188 -18.04 -48.13 6.87
N VAL A 189 -16.85 -48.61 6.53
CA VAL A 189 -16.68 -49.76 5.64
C VAL A 189 -17.15 -51.00 6.39
N ALA A 190 -18.36 -51.45 6.08
CA ALA A 190 -18.88 -52.73 6.52
C ALA A 190 -18.08 -53.85 5.84
N VAL A 191 -17.34 -54.60 6.65
CA VAL A 191 -16.78 -55.91 6.31
C VAL A 191 -17.96 -56.86 6.05
N VAL A 192 -18.06 -57.41 4.84
CA VAL A 192 -18.90 -58.58 4.57
C VAL A 192 -18.01 -59.67 3.98
N ALA A 193 -17.88 -60.74 4.76
CA ALA A 193 -17.29 -62.01 4.39
C ALA A 193 -18.34 -62.91 3.69
N ALA A 194 -17.82 -63.93 2.98
CA ALA A 194 -18.50 -65.05 2.29
C ALA A 194 -19.13 -64.68 0.92
N VAL A 195 -18.84 -65.38 -0.17
CA VAL A 195 -18.84 -66.84 -0.39
C VAL A 195 -17.59 -67.33 -1.11
#